data_AF-A0A9D7SDS5-F1
#
_entry.id   AF-A0A9D7SDS5-F1
#
_cell.length_a   1.000
_cell.length_b   1.000
_cell.length_c   1.000
_cell.angle_alpha   90.00
_cell.angle_beta   90.00
_cell.angle_gamma   90.00
#
_symmetry.space_group_name_H-M   'P 1'
#
loop_
_entity.id
_entity.type
_entity.pdbx_description
1 polymer ?
#
loop_
_entity_poly.entity_id
_entity_poly.type
_entity_poly.pdbx_seq_one_letter_code
_entity_poly.pdbx_strand_id
1 'polypeptide(L)'
;MQLFGGRKQDEALAKREEQVRKLETECRTLQTSLEDTRELVRHLDQDRELLLGALEHLRPGMDVQPQAQVLLDVCFKPLGLACFYVALADWDQDLLRFVLYHEGGRFRNHPSRRLSDRSGLSERVLAGRRPVYIRTLEEGRAAGSLLTAAEQATGLIPHSWYGVPLGRGSRPSGLVSFQSFQTDAFSEGRRRVMDALTGLLSICMDGPPTPQGR
;
A
#
# COMPACT_ATOMS: atom_id res chain seq x y z
N MET A 1 -48.80 57.73 -14.29
CA MET A 1 -49.05 56.77 -13.20
C MET A 1 -48.38 55.40 -13.46
N GLN A 2 -47.14 55.35 -13.97
CA GLN A 2 -46.46 54.09 -14.39
C GLN A 2 -45.10 53.81 -13.72
N LEU A 3 -44.64 54.64 -12.78
CA LEU A 3 -43.29 54.53 -12.20
C LEU A 3 -43.13 53.46 -11.09
N PHE A 4 -44.23 52.84 -10.63
CA PHE A 4 -44.20 51.86 -9.51
C PHE A 4 -44.13 50.38 -9.95
N GLY A 5 -44.33 50.06 -11.23
CA GLY A 5 -44.29 48.69 -11.74
C GLY A 5 -42.88 48.12 -11.93
N GLY A 6 -41.93 48.95 -12.36
CA GLY A 6 -40.54 48.54 -12.63
C GLY A 6 -39.78 48.10 -11.38
N ARG A 7 -39.90 48.84 -10.26
CA ARG A 7 -39.20 48.50 -9.00
C ARG A 7 -39.55 47.10 -8.46
N LYS A 8 -40.82 46.71 -8.53
CA LYS A 8 -41.25 45.37 -8.07
C LYS A 8 -40.76 44.26 -8.99
N GLN A 9 -40.64 44.52 -10.30
CA GLN A 9 -40.06 43.58 -11.25
C GLN A 9 -38.55 43.45 -11.06
N ASP A 10 -37.85 44.55 -10.80
CA ASP A 10 -36.40 44.56 -10.54
C ASP A 10 -36.06 43.84 -9.23
N GLU A 11 -36.83 44.04 -8.16
CA GLU A 11 -36.66 43.30 -6.90
C GLU A 11 -36.92 41.80 -7.07
N ALA A 12 -37.94 41.42 -7.85
CA ALA A 12 -38.23 40.02 -8.14
C ALA A 12 -37.15 39.36 -9.02
N LEU A 13 -36.58 40.12 -9.96
CA LEU A 13 -35.47 39.66 -10.80
C LEU A 13 -34.19 39.49 -9.97
N ALA A 14 -33.85 40.47 -9.13
CA ALA A 14 -32.69 40.39 -8.24
C ALA A 14 -32.78 39.19 -7.28
N LYS A 15 -33.96 38.94 -6.70
CA LYS A 15 -34.19 37.77 -5.84
C LYS A 15 -34.04 36.44 -6.60
N ARG A 16 -34.50 36.38 -7.86
CA ARG A 16 -34.31 35.20 -8.72
C ARG A 16 -32.84 35.00 -9.06
N GLU A 17 -32.12 36.06 -9.40
CA GLU A 17 -30.67 36.00 -9.68
C GLU A 17 -29.86 35.57 -8.46
N GLU A 18 -30.21 36.05 -7.26
CA GLU A 18 -29.61 35.61 -6.01
C GLU A 18 -29.88 34.12 -5.77
N GLN A 19 -31.11 33.67 -6.01
CA GLN A 19 -31.48 32.27 -5.86
C GLN A 19 -30.78 31.36 -6.88
N VAL A 20 -30.60 31.81 -8.13
CA VAL A 20 -29.81 31.11 -9.15
C VAL A 20 -28.35 31.00 -8.71
N ARG A 21 -27.72 32.10 -8.28
CA ARG A 21 -26.33 32.10 -7.77
C ARG A 21 -26.13 31.14 -6.59
N LYS A 22 -27.11 31.10 -5.67
CA LYS A 22 -27.11 30.16 -4.55
C LYS A 22 -27.17 28.71 -5.03
N LEU A 23 -28.12 28.39 -5.92
CA LEU A 23 -28.26 27.03 -6.48
C LEU A 23 -27.03 26.60 -7.28
N GLU A 24 -26.41 27.51 -8.04
CA GLU A 24 -25.17 27.22 -8.77
C GLU A 24 -24.02 26.86 -7.82
N THR A 25 -23.92 27.57 -6.70
CA THR A 25 -22.92 27.29 -5.67
C THR A 25 -23.17 25.93 -5.01
N GLU A 26 -24.41 25.65 -4.62
CA GLU A 26 -24.81 24.35 -4.05
C GLU A 26 -24.55 23.19 -5.03
N CYS A 27 -24.89 23.36 -6.32
CA CYS A 27 -24.62 22.37 -7.35
C CYS A 27 -23.12 22.07 -7.50
N ARG A 28 -22.26 23.10 -7.48
CA ARG A 28 -20.80 22.91 -7.54
C ARG A 28 -20.30 22.13 -6.34
N THR A 29 -20.77 22.48 -5.13
CA THR A 29 -20.39 21.76 -3.91
C THR A 29 -20.84 20.28 -3.95
N LEU A 30 -22.07 20.02 -4.40
CA LEU A 30 -22.59 18.66 -4.55
C LEU A 30 -21.81 17.84 -5.59
N GLN A 31 -21.39 18.47 -6.69
CA GLN A 31 -20.57 17.83 -7.72
C GLN A 31 -19.22 17.38 -7.17
N THR A 32 -18.52 18.26 -6.45
CA THR A 32 -17.24 17.90 -5.81
C THR A 32 -17.42 16.76 -4.80
N SER A 33 -18.44 16.84 -3.92
CA SER A 33 -18.69 15.77 -2.95
C SER A 33 -19.03 14.43 -3.60
N LEU A 34 -19.75 14.45 -4.73
CA LEU A 34 -20.06 13.25 -5.49
C LEU A 34 -18.82 12.64 -6.15
N GLU A 35 -17.92 13.46 -6.69
CA GLU A 35 -16.64 13.03 -7.26
C GLU A 35 -15.76 12.39 -6.19
N ASP A 36 -15.61 13.03 -5.04
CA ASP A 36 -14.85 12.50 -3.90
C ASP A 36 -15.41 11.15 -3.42
N THR A 37 -16.74 11.05 -3.32
CA THR A 37 -17.42 9.82 -2.90
C THR A 37 -17.22 8.70 -3.91
N ARG A 38 -17.29 9.00 -5.22
CA ARG A 38 -17.05 8.01 -6.29
C ARG A 38 -15.62 7.49 -6.25
N GLU A 39 -14.66 8.37 -6.02
CA GLU A 39 -13.26 7.96 -5.92
C GLU A 39 -13.02 7.08 -4.69
N LEU A 40 -13.65 7.40 -3.55
CA LEU A 40 -13.60 6.55 -2.36
C LEU A 40 -14.19 5.16 -2.61
N VAL A 41 -15.38 5.08 -3.25
CA VAL A 41 -16.01 3.80 -3.59
C VAL A 41 -15.11 2.98 -4.51
N ARG A 42 -14.51 3.62 -5.53
CA ARG A 42 -13.57 2.96 -6.45
C ARG A 42 -12.35 2.39 -5.71
N HIS A 43 -11.81 3.12 -4.74
CA HIS A 43 -10.71 2.62 -3.91
C HIS A 43 -11.13 1.43 -3.04
N LEU A 44 -12.32 1.47 -2.44
CA LEU A 44 -12.84 0.36 -1.63
C LEU A 44 -13.11 -0.90 -2.47
N ASP A 45 -13.65 -0.75 -3.68
CA ASP A 45 -13.85 -1.86 -4.60
C ASP A 45 -12.51 -2.50 -5.00
N GLN A 46 -11.51 -1.67 -5.33
CA GLN A 46 -10.15 -2.14 -5.63
C GLN A 46 -9.53 -2.87 -4.43
N ASP A 47 -9.66 -2.34 -3.21
CA ASP A 47 -9.17 -2.95 -1.99
C ASP A 47 -9.83 -4.31 -1.72
N ARG A 48 -11.14 -4.40 -1.98
CA ARG A 48 -11.89 -5.66 -1.90
C ARG A 48 -11.40 -6.68 -2.93
N GLU A 49 -11.21 -6.27 -4.18
CA GLU A 49 -10.70 -7.13 -5.25
C GLU A 49 -9.31 -7.70 -4.91
N LEU A 50 -8.42 -6.88 -4.36
CA LEU A 50 -7.10 -7.32 -3.90
C LEU A 50 -7.20 -8.45 -2.85
N LEU A 51 -8.04 -8.25 -1.83
CA LEU A 51 -8.20 -9.25 -0.77
C LEU A 51 -8.86 -10.53 -1.28
N LEU A 52 -9.88 -10.42 -2.13
CA LEU A 52 -10.53 -11.57 -2.74
C LEU A 52 -9.57 -12.33 -3.66
N GLY A 53 -8.79 -11.63 -4.49
CA GLY A 53 -7.79 -12.26 -5.35
C GLY A 53 -6.72 -13.02 -4.56
N ALA A 54 -6.25 -12.45 -3.45
CA ALA A 54 -5.34 -13.15 -2.55
C ALA A 54 -6.00 -14.39 -1.91
N LEU A 55 -7.23 -14.27 -1.39
CA LEU A 55 -7.96 -15.40 -0.80
C LEU A 55 -8.25 -16.51 -1.81
N GLU A 56 -8.55 -16.16 -3.05
CA GLU A 56 -8.87 -17.11 -4.11
C GLU A 56 -7.65 -17.94 -4.52
N HIS A 57 -6.42 -17.43 -4.36
CA HIS A 57 -5.22 -18.08 -4.91
C HIS A 57 -4.22 -18.55 -3.86
N LEU A 58 -4.19 -17.94 -2.66
CA LEU A 58 -3.34 -18.40 -1.57
C LEU A 58 -3.89 -19.71 -0.98
N ARG A 59 -2.99 -20.63 -0.65
CA ARG A 59 -3.34 -21.95 -0.10
C ARG A 59 -2.42 -22.30 1.06
N PRO A 60 -2.96 -22.69 2.22
CA PRO A 60 -2.15 -23.19 3.32
C PRO A 60 -1.31 -24.40 2.93
N GLY A 61 -0.10 -24.50 3.47
CA GLY A 61 0.77 -25.66 3.27
C GLY A 61 1.52 -25.69 1.94
N MET A 62 1.38 -24.65 1.10
CA MET A 62 2.27 -24.43 -0.04
C MET A 62 3.58 -23.79 0.41
N ASP A 63 4.63 -23.96 -0.41
CA ASP A 63 5.87 -23.21 -0.22
C ASP A 63 5.62 -21.69 -0.36
N VAL A 64 6.47 -20.88 0.27
CA VAL A 64 6.33 -19.43 0.31
C VAL A 64 6.51 -18.77 -1.05
N GLN A 65 7.39 -19.30 -1.89
CA GLN A 65 7.76 -18.64 -3.15
C GLN A 65 6.59 -18.58 -4.15
N PRO A 66 5.84 -19.67 -4.42
CA PRO A 66 4.62 -19.60 -5.22
C PRO A 66 3.55 -18.65 -4.65
N GLN A 67 3.44 -18.58 -3.32
CA GLN A 67 2.46 -17.70 -2.66
C GLN A 67 2.87 -16.23 -2.71
N ALA A 68 4.17 -15.95 -2.60
CA ALA A 68 4.73 -14.62 -2.83
C ALA A 68 4.48 -14.16 -4.28
N GLN A 69 4.56 -15.09 -5.24
CA GLN A 69 4.25 -14.82 -6.64
C GLN A 69 2.78 -14.44 -6.82
N VAL A 70 1.86 -15.21 -6.22
CA VAL A 70 0.43 -14.86 -6.20
C VAL A 70 0.22 -13.45 -5.64
N LEU A 71 0.87 -13.13 -4.52
CA LEU A 71 0.71 -11.81 -3.91
C LEU A 71 1.26 -10.70 -4.82
N LEU A 72 2.40 -10.90 -5.46
CA LEU A 72 2.94 -9.98 -6.47
C LEU A 72 1.91 -9.74 -7.59
N ASP A 73 1.37 -10.81 -8.18
CA ASP A 73 0.45 -10.72 -9.32
C ASP A 73 -0.84 -9.98 -8.95
N VAL A 74 -1.36 -10.24 -7.75
CA VAL A 74 -2.55 -9.57 -7.23
C VAL A 74 -2.29 -8.09 -6.96
N CYS A 75 -1.17 -7.73 -6.33
CA CYS A 75 -1.01 -6.39 -5.77
C CYS A 75 -0.16 -5.43 -6.59
N PHE A 76 0.80 -5.89 -7.41
CA PHE A 76 1.83 -5.03 -8.01
C PHE A 76 1.25 -3.90 -8.86
N LYS A 77 0.42 -4.25 -9.85
CA LYS A 77 -0.16 -3.28 -10.78
C LYS A 77 -1.29 -2.46 -10.12
N PRO A 78 -2.27 -3.05 -9.41
CA PRO A 78 -3.35 -2.26 -8.82
C PRO A 78 -2.86 -1.27 -7.75
N LEU A 79 -1.81 -1.61 -7.00
CA LEU A 79 -1.20 -0.71 -6.02
C LEU A 79 -0.20 0.29 -6.61
N GLY A 80 0.06 0.22 -7.93
CA GLY A 80 1.02 1.12 -8.59
C GLY A 80 2.45 0.95 -8.06
N LEU A 81 2.87 -0.26 -7.75
CA LEU A 81 4.19 -0.52 -7.16
C LEU A 81 5.31 -0.35 -8.20
N ALA A 82 6.42 0.20 -7.74
CA ALA A 82 7.68 0.29 -8.47
C ALA A 82 8.58 -0.93 -8.21
N CYS A 83 8.58 -1.39 -6.97
CA CYS A 83 9.36 -2.53 -6.50
C CYS A 83 8.56 -3.29 -5.43
N PHE A 84 8.71 -4.62 -5.43
CA PHE A 84 8.07 -5.52 -4.49
C PHE A 84 9.01 -6.68 -4.18
N TYR A 85 9.12 -7.06 -2.91
CA TYR A 85 9.86 -8.25 -2.54
C TYR A 85 9.29 -8.94 -1.32
N VAL A 86 9.56 -10.23 -1.22
CA VAL A 86 9.30 -11.06 -0.04
C VAL A 86 10.63 -11.63 0.42
N ALA A 87 10.92 -11.44 1.71
CA ALA A 87 12.15 -11.92 2.32
C ALA A 87 11.84 -12.75 3.57
N LEU A 88 12.55 -13.86 3.75
CA LEU A 88 12.44 -14.76 4.88
C LEU A 88 13.66 -14.70 5.78
N ALA A 89 13.42 -14.64 7.08
CA ALA A 89 14.43 -14.63 8.11
C ALA A 89 14.71 -16.06 8.60
N ASP A 90 15.96 -16.47 8.49
CA ASP A 90 16.53 -17.65 9.12
C ASP A 90 17.36 -17.21 10.31
N TRP A 91 16.74 -17.22 11.49
CA TRP A 91 17.34 -16.73 12.72
C TRP A 91 18.48 -17.63 13.22
N ASP A 92 18.45 -18.92 12.88
CA ASP A 92 19.46 -19.89 13.31
C ASP A 92 20.72 -19.77 12.44
N GLN A 93 20.54 -19.53 11.14
CA GLN A 93 21.65 -19.32 10.20
C GLN A 93 22.09 -17.86 10.07
N ASP A 94 21.43 -16.93 10.76
CA ASP A 94 21.70 -15.49 10.69
C ASP A 94 21.55 -14.92 9.26
N LEU A 95 20.52 -15.35 8.53
CA LEU A 95 20.31 -15.01 7.12
C LEU A 95 18.93 -14.42 6.83
N LEU A 96 18.90 -13.38 6.00
CA LEU A 96 17.71 -12.85 5.34
C LEU A 96 17.75 -13.25 3.86
N ARG A 97 16.87 -14.15 3.45
CA ARG A 97 16.76 -14.67 2.08
C ARG A 97 15.63 -14.00 1.33
N PHE A 98 15.91 -13.42 0.16
CA PHE A 98 14.89 -12.81 -0.70
C PHE A 98 14.31 -13.88 -1.63
N VAL A 99 13.19 -14.48 -1.23
CA VAL A 99 12.52 -15.57 -1.98
C VAL A 99 11.81 -15.06 -3.23
N LEU A 100 11.48 -13.77 -3.27
CA LEU A 100 10.97 -13.08 -4.44
C LEU A 100 11.46 -11.64 -4.40
N TYR A 101 12.00 -11.15 -5.52
CA TYR A 101 12.37 -9.74 -5.69
C TYR A 101 11.98 -9.29 -7.09
N HIS A 102 11.15 -8.25 -7.18
CA HIS A 102 10.63 -7.71 -8.43
C HIS A 102 10.89 -6.20 -8.47
N GLU A 103 11.71 -5.77 -9.43
CA GLU A 103 12.20 -4.40 -9.54
C GLU A 103 12.22 -3.98 -11.01
N GLY A 104 11.63 -2.83 -11.32
CA GLY A 104 11.61 -2.31 -12.68
C GLY A 104 10.86 -3.22 -13.67
N GLY A 105 9.82 -3.92 -13.20
CA GLY A 105 9.02 -4.81 -14.04
C GLY A 105 9.66 -6.17 -14.33
N ARG A 106 10.71 -6.56 -13.60
CA ARG A 106 11.43 -7.83 -13.81
C ARG A 106 11.76 -8.51 -12.49
N PHE A 107 11.78 -9.85 -12.51
CA PHE A 107 12.34 -10.63 -11.43
C PHE A 107 13.85 -10.43 -11.34
N ARG A 108 14.34 -10.33 -10.11
CA ARG A 108 15.76 -10.20 -9.78
C ARG A 108 16.13 -11.27 -8.76
N ASN A 109 17.33 -11.84 -8.93
CA ASN A 109 17.95 -12.61 -7.87
C ASN A 109 18.68 -11.63 -6.95
N HIS A 110 18.10 -11.36 -5.78
CA HIS A 110 18.73 -10.49 -4.78
C HIS A 110 19.57 -11.35 -3.83
N PRO A 111 20.85 -11.00 -3.55
CA PRO A 111 21.68 -11.76 -2.63
C PRO A 111 21.08 -11.78 -1.22
N SER A 112 21.31 -12.88 -0.52
CA SER A 112 20.97 -12.99 0.90
C SER A 112 21.83 -12.04 1.73
N ARG A 113 21.30 -11.56 2.84
CA ARG A 113 22.00 -10.65 3.77
C ARG A 113 22.10 -11.29 5.15
N ARG A 114 23.07 -10.87 5.96
CA ARG A 114 23.15 -11.33 7.35
C ARG A 114 22.22 -10.49 8.23
N LEU A 115 21.44 -11.15 9.09
CA LEU A 115 20.54 -10.44 10.01
C LEU A 115 21.34 -9.64 11.05
N SER A 116 22.50 -10.15 11.46
CA SER A 116 23.41 -9.52 12.42
C SER A 116 23.93 -8.16 11.98
N ASP A 117 24.00 -7.91 10.67
CA ASP A 117 24.51 -6.66 10.13
C ASP A 117 23.54 -5.50 10.42
N ARG A 118 22.27 -5.81 10.74
CA ARG A 118 21.21 -4.85 11.10
C ARG A 118 21.13 -3.68 10.12
N SER A 119 21.42 -3.94 8.85
CA SER A 119 21.57 -2.93 7.82
C SER A 119 20.31 -2.88 6.98
N GLY A 120 19.74 -1.69 6.75
CA GLY A 120 18.56 -1.56 5.90
C GLY A 120 17.21 -1.60 6.61
N LEU A 121 16.16 -1.35 5.82
CA LEU A 121 14.79 -1.18 6.30
C LEU A 121 14.14 -2.52 6.69
N SER A 122 14.50 -3.62 6.03
CA SER A 122 13.96 -4.95 6.32
C SER A 122 14.26 -5.38 7.76
N GLU A 123 15.51 -5.19 8.18
CA GLU A 123 16.01 -5.52 9.51
C GLU A 123 15.33 -4.65 10.59
N ARG A 124 14.99 -3.39 10.27
CA ARG A 124 14.19 -2.53 11.14
C ARG A 124 12.78 -3.07 11.35
N VAL A 125 12.13 -3.58 10.30
CA VAL A 125 10.82 -4.24 10.41
C VAL A 125 10.91 -5.50 11.27
N LEU A 126 11.91 -6.35 11.02
CA LEU A 126 12.10 -7.60 11.75
C LEU A 126 12.41 -7.37 13.23
N ALA A 127 13.30 -6.41 13.53
CA ALA A 127 13.66 -6.06 14.90
C ALA A 127 12.51 -5.37 15.65
N GLY A 128 11.79 -4.47 14.97
CA GLY A 128 10.66 -3.73 15.53
C GLY A 128 9.37 -4.54 15.64
N ARG A 129 9.27 -5.65 14.90
CA ARG A 129 8.10 -6.55 14.82
C ARG A 129 6.81 -5.80 14.50
N ARG A 130 6.94 -4.74 13.70
CA ARG A 130 5.83 -3.88 13.31
C ARG A 130 6.08 -3.36 11.91
N PRO A 131 5.02 -3.00 11.18
CA PRO A 131 5.18 -2.33 9.91
C PRO A 131 5.99 -1.03 10.05
N VAL A 132 6.80 -0.74 9.04
CA VAL A 132 7.57 0.50 8.95
C VAL A 132 7.21 1.18 7.64
N TYR A 133 6.78 2.44 7.74
CA TYR A 133 6.48 3.26 6.58
C TYR A 133 7.51 4.37 6.44
N ILE A 134 8.10 4.45 5.26
CA ILE A 134 9.01 5.50 4.80
C ILE A 134 8.30 6.25 3.67
N ARG A 135 8.13 7.56 3.84
CA ARG A 135 7.38 8.41 2.92
C ARG A 135 8.25 9.01 1.85
N THR A 136 9.53 9.25 2.15
CA THR A 136 10.44 9.94 1.24
C THR A 136 11.80 9.23 1.18
N LEU A 137 12.52 9.48 0.07
CA LEU A 137 13.87 8.99 -0.11
C LEU A 137 14.83 9.49 1.00
N GLU A 138 14.62 10.73 1.46
CA GLU A 138 15.40 11.31 2.55
C GLU A 138 15.14 10.58 3.88
N GLU A 139 13.88 10.31 4.21
CA GLU A 139 13.51 9.51 5.37
C GLU A 139 14.11 8.09 5.28
N GLY A 140 14.09 7.50 4.08
CA GLY A 140 14.73 6.20 3.81
C GLY A 140 16.22 6.22 4.07
N ARG A 141 16.95 7.22 3.55
CA ARG A 141 18.39 7.39 3.77
C ARG A 141 18.72 7.57 5.25
N ALA A 142 17.98 8.43 5.95
CA ALA A 142 18.14 8.64 7.39
C ALA A 142 17.86 7.36 8.21
N ALA A 143 16.95 6.52 7.71
CA ALA A 143 16.62 5.22 8.28
C ALA A 143 17.58 4.09 7.85
N GLY A 144 18.64 4.40 7.09
CA GLY A 144 19.65 3.43 6.66
C GLY A 144 19.23 2.57 5.45
N SER A 145 18.35 3.07 4.58
CA SER A 145 17.96 2.38 3.35
C SER A 145 19.17 2.06 2.49
N LEU A 146 19.19 0.84 1.94
CA LEU A 146 20.22 0.36 1.05
C LEU A 146 19.71 0.43 -0.38
N LEU A 147 20.54 0.95 -1.29
CA LEU A 147 20.22 1.00 -2.71
C LEU A 147 20.77 -0.24 -3.43
N THR A 148 19.97 -0.85 -4.29
CA THR A 148 20.42 -1.92 -5.17
C THR A 148 21.41 -1.41 -6.21
N ALA A 149 22.20 -2.30 -6.82
CA ALA A 149 23.08 -1.93 -7.92
C ALA A 149 22.30 -1.35 -9.12
N ALA A 150 21.07 -1.84 -9.35
CA ALA A 150 20.22 -1.35 -10.43
C ALA A 150 19.67 0.06 -10.14
N GLU A 151 19.25 0.32 -8.90
CA GLU A 151 18.82 1.65 -8.45
C GLU A 151 19.97 2.66 -8.57
N GLN A 152 21.19 2.27 -8.19
CA GLN A 152 22.38 3.11 -8.34
C GLN A 152 22.71 3.38 -9.81
N ALA A 153 22.64 2.36 -10.67
CA ALA A 153 22.99 2.48 -12.08
C ALA A 153 21.96 3.28 -12.91
N THR A 154 20.67 3.14 -12.59
CA THR A 154 19.58 3.74 -13.38
C THR A 154 19.06 5.05 -12.79
N GLY A 155 19.31 5.30 -11.50
CA GLY A 155 18.70 6.42 -10.77
C GLY A 155 17.21 6.24 -10.47
N LEU A 156 16.60 5.11 -10.87
CA LEU A 156 15.20 4.80 -10.61
C LEU A 156 15.03 4.26 -9.19
N ILE A 157 15.07 5.17 -8.21
CA ILE A 157 15.00 4.85 -6.79
C ILE A 157 13.57 5.05 -6.29
N PRO A 158 12.93 4.05 -5.64
CA PRO A 158 11.65 4.25 -4.96
C PRO A 158 11.74 5.30 -3.86
N HIS A 159 10.77 6.21 -3.82
CA HIS A 159 10.72 7.30 -2.84
C HIS A 159 9.97 6.91 -1.58
N SER A 160 8.96 6.06 -1.69
CA SER A 160 8.25 5.53 -0.54
C SER A 160 8.38 4.01 -0.46
N TRP A 161 8.43 3.53 0.78
CA TRP A 161 8.68 2.14 1.12
C TRP A 161 7.82 1.74 2.31
N TYR A 162 7.09 0.64 2.20
CA TYR A 162 6.32 0.06 3.29
C TYR A 162 6.68 -1.41 3.46
N GLY A 163 7.23 -1.74 4.62
CA GLY A 163 7.56 -3.12 4.98
C GLY A 163 6.66 -3.63 6.07
N VAL A 164 6.09 -4.82 5.87
CA VAL A 164 5.17 -5.47 6.79
C VAL A 164 5.77 -6.81 7.22
N PRO A 165 5.90 -7.08 8.53
CA PRO A 165 6.47 -8.34 9.00
C PRO A 165 5.57 -9.52 8.64
N LEU A 166 6.19 -10.66 8.33
CA LEU A 166 5.53 -11.95 8.14
C LEU A 166 5.60 -12.82 9.40
N GLY A 167 4.58 -13.64 9.60
CA GLY A 167 4.50 -14.65 10.66
C GLY A 167 3.80 -14.18 11.94
N ARG A 168 3.46 -15.13 12.81
CA ARG A 168 2.80 -14.90 14.10
C ARG A 168 3.80 -15.00 15.26
N GLY A 169 3.60 -14.17 16.28
CA GLY A 169 4.34 -14.28 17.55
C GLY A 169 5.56 -13.36 17.67
N SER A 170 6.50 -13.75 18.53
CA SER A 170 7.60 -12.87 18.96
C SER A 170 8.82 -12.87 18.04
N ARG A 171 8.86 -13.66 16.96
CA ARG A 171 9.96 -13.63 15.98
C ARG A 171 9.35 -13.71 14.57
N PRO A 172 9.34 -12.60 13.82
CA PRO A 172 8.84 -12.62 12.45
C PRO A 172 9.61 -13.64 11.60
N SER A 173 8.90 -14.39 10.75
CA SER A 173 9.49 -15.33 9.80
C SER A 173 10.04 -14.63 8.55
N GLY A 174 9.75 -13.34 8.39
CA GLY A 174 10.17 -12.56 7.23
C GLY A 174 9.48 -11.20 7.14
N LEU A 175 9.40 -10.65 5.94
CA LEU A 175 8.58 -9.48 5.62
C LEU A 175 8.15 -9.47 4.14
N VAL A 176 7.15 -8.64 3.86
CA VAL A 176 6.78 -8.19 2.52
C VAL A 176 7.09 -6.70 2.41
N SER A 177 7.66 -6.28 1.27
CA SER A 177 7.98 -4.90 0.97
C SER A 177 7.17 -4.40 -0.23
N PHE A 178 6.55 -3.24 -0.08
CA PHE A 178 5.83 -2.49 -1.11
C PHE A 178 6.52 -1.15 -1.33
N GLN A 179 6.83 -0.78 -2.58
CA GLN A 179 7.57 0.44 -2.86
C GLN A 179 6.97 1.22 -4.03
N SER A 180 7.08 2.54 -4.00
CA SER A 180 6.59 3.42 -5.07
C SER A 180 7.60 4.53 -5.39
N PHE A 181 7.64 4.95 -6.65
CA PHE A 181 8.40 6.13 -7.08
C PHE A 181 7.78 7.44 -6.57
N GLN A 182 6.54 7.43 -6.10
CA GLN A 182 5.89 8.59 -5.50
C GLN A 182 6.26 8.72 -4.03
N THR A 183 6.40 9.97 -3.57
CA THR A 183 6.50 10.30 -2.14
C THR A 183 5.15 10.12 -1.46
N ASP A 184 5.15 9.64 -0.23
CA ASP A 184 3.95 9.43 0.61
C ASP A 184 2.81 8.69 -0.12
N ALA A 185 3.17 7.68 -0.94
CA ALA A 185 2.24 7.04 -1.87
C ALA A 185 1.15 6.17 -1.20
N PHE A 186 1.30 5.83 0.08
CA PHE A 186 0.48 4.82 0.74
C PHE A 186 -0.31 5.43 1.90
N SER A 187 -1.55 5.80 1.58
CA SER A 187 -2.53 6.24 2.58
C SER A 187 -2.73 5.19 3.67
N GLU A 188 -3.29 5.61 4.81
CA GLU A 188 -3.56 4.69 5.91
C GLU A 188 -4.51 3.55 5.53
N GLY A 189 -5.57 3.86 4.76
CA GLY A 189 -6.46 2.86 4.20
C GLY A 189 -5.71 1.85 3.33
N ARG A 190 -4.80 2.33 2.50
CA ARG A 190 -4.01 1.46 1.64
C ARG A 190 -3.07 0.55 2.41
N ARG A 191 -2.39 1.09 3.44
CA ARG A 191 -1.52 0.30 4.30
C ARG A 191 -2.27 -0.79 5.06
N ARG A 192 -3.52 -0.55 5.49
CA ARG A 192 -4.36 -1.60 6.10
C ARG A 192 -4.61 -2.79 5.18
N VAL A 193 -4.77 -2.54 3.87
CA VAL A 193 -4.95 -3.62 2.88
C VAL A 193 -3.65 -4.38 2.65
N MET A 194 -2.51 -3.67 2.56
CA MET A 194 -1.18 -4.30 2.49
C MET A 194 -0.89 -5.15 3.74
N ASP A 195 -1.29 -4.69 4.91
CA ASP A 195 -1.20 -5.44 6.17
C ASP A 195 -2.06 -6.71 6.10
N ALA A 196 -3.31 -6.60 5.64
CA ALA A 196 -4.20 -7.74 5.49
C ALA A 196 -3.69 -8.78 4.49
N LEU A 197 -3.18 -8.33 3.33
CA LEU A 197 -2.57 -9.19 2.32
C LEU A 197 -1.35 -9.95 2.89
N THR A 198 -0.49 -9.25 3.62
CA THR A 198 0.68 -9.86 4.29
C THR A 198 0.26 -10.82 5.40
N GLY A 199 -0.83 -10.50 6.10
CA GLY A 199 -1.47 -11.38 7.08
C GLY A 199 -1.96 -12.68 6.45
N LEU A 200 -2.64 -12.61 5.29
CA LEU A 200 -3.07 -13.80 4.55
C LEU A 200 -1.90 -14.69 4.15
N LEU A 201 -0.82 -14.10 3.63
CA LEU A 201 0.39 -14.85 3.32
C LEU A 201 0.98 -15.52 4.57
N SER A 202 1.04 -14.80 5.69
CA SER A 202 1.52 -15.34 6.98
C SER A 202 0.71 -16.55 7.43
N ILE A 203 -0.63 -16.48 7.31
CA ILE A 203 -1.53 -17.59 7.67
C ILE A 203 -1.24 -18.82 6.83
N CYS A 204 -1.06 -18.65 5.52
CA CYS A 204 -0.84 -19.77 4.63
C CYS A 204 0.56 -20.40 4.78
N MET A 205 1.56 -19.61 5.21
CA MET A 205 2.88 -20.12 5.56
C MET A 205 2.90 -20.96 6.85
N ASP A 206 2.23 -20.49 7.91
CA ASP A 206 2.24 -21.16 9.22
C ASP A 206 1.44 -22.49 9.23
N GLY A 207 0.64 -22.75 8.20
CA GLY A 207 -0.30 -23.87 8.14
C GLY A 207 -1.51 -23.66 9.09
N PRO A 208 -2.52 -24.56 9.05
CA PRO A 208 -3.62 -24.47 10.01
C PRO A 208 -3.09 -24.65 11.44
N PRO A 209 -3.63 -23.92 12.44
CA PRO A 209 -3.23 -24.11 13.83
C PRO A 209 -3.45 -25.58 14.19
N THR A 210 -2.40 -26.25 14.64
CA THR A 210 -2.51 -27.62 15.18
C THR A 210 -3.45 -27.52 16.38
N PRO A 211 -4.56 -28.29 16.45
CA PRO A 211 -5.43 -28.25 17.60
C PRO A 211 -4.60 -28.68 18.80
N GLN A 212 -4.40 -27.75 19.75
CA GLN A 212 -3.76 -28.05 21.02
C GLN A 212 -4.62 -29.13 21.70
N GLY A 213 -4.04 -30.32 21.84
CA GLY A 213 -4.69 -31.46 22.47
C GLY A 213 -5.18 -31.09 23.86
N ARG A 214 -6.43 -31.48 24.16
CA ARG A 214 -6.98 -31.54 25.51
C ARG A 214 -6.26 -32.59 26.34
#